data_AF-A0A936KSF2-F1
#
_entry.id   AF-A0A936KSF2-F1
#
_cell.length_a   1.000
_cell.length_b   1.000
_cell.length_c   1.000
_cell.angle_alpha   90.00
_cell.angle_beta   90.00
_cell.angle_gamma   90.00
#
_symmetry.space_group_name_H-M   'P 1'
#
loop_
_entity.id
_entity.type
_entity.pdbx_description
1 polymer ?
#
loop_
_entity_poly.entity_id
_entity_poly.type
_entity_poly.pdbx_seq_one_letter_code
_entity_poly.pdbx_strand_id
1 'polypeptide(L)'
;MDFGSINWLAVVVCVVVSMISGSIWYNPKTFFPMWWKVVGAGKEQPGMENMGMTWGLTVLSSLVQAISLAIMVNFMGGVDAMSGARIGFMLWAGFIAPPIWSTNFLPVTG
;
A
#
# COMPACT_ATOMS: atom_id res chain seq x y z
N MET A 1 14.57 -3.33 -21.76
CA MET A 1 14.74 -2.91 -20.35
C MET A 1 15.93 -3.66 -19.82
N ASP A 2 16.97 -2.95 -19.40
CA ASP A 2 18.11 -3.59 -18.74
C ASP A 2 17.76 -3.74 -17.26
N PHE A 3 17.45 -4.96 -16.82
CA PHE A 3 17.19 -5.25 -15.40
C PHE A 3 18.45 -5.10 -14.52
N GLY A 4 19.63 -4.92 -15.14
CA GLY A 4 20.89 -4.63 -14.47
C GLY A 4 21.03 -3.17 -14.01
N SER A 5 20.25 -2.22 -14.56
CA SER A 5 20.27 -0.81 -14.12
C SER A 5 19.32 -0.53 -12.95
N ILE A 6 18.50 -1.50 -12.55
CA ILE A 6 17.60 -1.36 -11.41
C ILE A 6 18.43 -1.38 -10.14
N ASN A 7 18.33 -0.31 -9.35
CA ASN A 7 18.95 -0.25 -8.05
C ASN A 7 18.21 -1.20 -7.09
N TRP A 8 18.72 -2.43 -6.97
CA TRP A 8 18.17 -3.44 -6.08
C TRP A 8 18.18 -3.02 -4.60
N LEU A 9 19.13 -2.17 -4.18
CA LEU A 9 19.09 -1.57 -2.84
C LEU A 9 17.86 -0.68 -2.66
N ALA A 10 17.48 0.10 -3.68
CA ALA A 10 16.27 0.91 -3.63
C ALA A 10 15.00 0.05 -3.53
N VAL A 11 14.95 -1.10 -4.22
CA VAL A 11 13.83 -2.04 -4.11
C VAL A 11 13.72 -2.60 -2.69
N VAL A 12 14.84 -3.04 -2.09
CA VAL A 12 14.87 -3.53 -0.71
C VAL A 12 14.43 -2.44 0.27
N VAL A 13 14.92 -1.20 0.11
CA VAL A 13 14.52 -0.06 0.94
C VAL A 13 13.02 0.21 0.81
N CYS A 14 12.46 0.18 -0.41
CA CYS A 14 11.01 0.34 -0.63
C CYS A 14 10.19 -0.73 0.11
N VAL A 15 10.64 -1.98 0.10
CA VAL A 15 9.99 -3.08 0.83
C VAL A 15 10.05 -2.82 2.34
N VAL A 16 11.20 -2.42 2.87
CA VAL A 16 11.35 -2.08 4.30
C VAL A 16 10.43 -0.91 4.68
N VAL A 17 10.34 0.13 3.87
CA VAL A 17 9.44 1.27 4.10
C VAL A 17 7.98 0.82 4.07
N SER A 18 7.60 -0.06 3.14
CA SER A 18 6.25 -0.66 3.08
C SER A 18 5.93 -1.46 4.34
N MET A 19 6.90 -2.24 4.85
CA MET A 19 6.76 -2.99 6.10
C MET A 19 6.63 -2.08 7.32
N ILE A 20 7.43 -1.01 7.41
CA ILE A 20 7.32 -0.03 8.49
C ILE A 20 5.94 0.64 8.44
N SER A 21 5.50 1.08 7.27
CA SER A 21 4.16 1.68 7.09
C SER A 21 3.05 0.71 7.51
N GLY A 22 3.12 -0.55 7.08
CA GLY A 22 2.19 -1.60 7.50
C GLY A 22 2.22 -1.85 9.01
N SER A 23 3.41 -1.94 9.60
CA SER A 23 3.57 -2.12 11.05
C SER A 23 2.99 -0.95 11.85
N ILE A 24 3.15 0.29 11.36
CA ILE A 24 2.57 1.49 11.96
C ILE A 24 1.05 1.47 11.79
N TRP A 25 0.51 1.02 10.65
CA TRP A 25 -0.94 0.97 10.43
C TRP A 25 -1.63 -0.07 11.32
N TYR A 26 -1.08 -1.29 11.38
CA TYR A 26 -1.62 -2.43 12.13
C TYR A 26 -1.18 -2.48 13.60
N ASN A 27 -0.40 -1.50 14.09
CA ASN A 27 -0.03 -1.43 15.49
C ASN A 27 -1.27 -1.28 16.38
N PRO A 28 -1.38 -2.01 17.51
CA PRO A 28 -2.50 -1.89 18.45
C PRO A 28 -2.67 -0.50 19.09
N LYS A 29 -1.73 0.44 18.88
CA LYS A 29 -1.77 1.81 19.42
C LYS A 29 -2.05 2.91 18.39
N THR A 30 -2.25 2.59 17.12
CA THR A 30 -2.30 3.58 16.03
C THR A 30 -3.65 3.60 15.30
N PHE A 31 -3.69 3.33 13.99
CA PHE A 31 -4.83 3.51 13.10
C PHE A 31 -5.80 2.33 13.15
N PHE A 32 -5.29 1.11 13.26
CA PHE A 32 -6.10 -0.10 13.26
C PHE A 32 -7.24 -0.10 14.30
N PRO A 33 -7.00 0.22 15.59
CA PRO A 33 -8.08 0.21 16.60
C PRO A 33 -9.15 1.28 16.36
N MET A 34 -8.77 2.43 15.80
CA MET A 34 -9.71 3.51 15.49
C MET A 34 -10.54 3.16 14.25
N TRP A 35 -9.89 2.70 13.18
CA TRP A 35 -10.56 2.23 11.97
C TRP A 35 -11.53 1.08 12.27
N TRP A 36 -11.11 0.10 13.07
CA TRP A 36 -11.95 -1.04 13.49
C TRP A 36 -13.23 -0.59 14.20
N LYS A 37 -13.13 0.40 15.10
CA LYS A 37 -14.28 0.98 15.79
C LYS A 37 -15.26 1.69 14.84
N VAL A 38 -14.75 2.34 13.80
CA VAL A 38 -15.57 3.14 12.87
C VAL A 38 -16.23 2.27 11.81
N VAL A 39 -15.58 1.19 11.36
CA VAL A 39 -16.11 0.27 10.34
C VAL A 39 -17.24 -0.62 10.89
N GLY A 40 -17.53 -0.57 12.19
CA GLY A 40 -18.62 -1.33 12.79
C GLY A 40 -18.33 -2.82 12.92
N ALA A 41 -17.07 -3.22 12.70
CA ALA A 41 -16.62 -4.55 13.08
C ALA A 41 -16.68 -4.63 14.61
N GLY A 42 -17.53 -5.53 15.13
CA GLY A 42 -17.87 -5.60 16.55
C GLY A 42 -16.67 -5.84 17.49
N LYS A 43 -16.96 -6.12 18.76
CA LYS A 43 -15.94 -6.44 19.79
C LYS A 43 -15.17 -7.74 19.53
N GLU A 44 -15.52 -8.49 18.50
CA GLU A 44 -14.77 -9.69 18.11
C GLU A 44 -13.40 -9.28 17.57
N GLN A 45 -12.36 -9.91 18.11
CA GLN A 45 -11.01 -9.72 17.62
C GLN A 45 -10.96 -10.14 16.15
N PRO A 46 -10.22 -9.41 15.29
CA PRO A 46 -9.97 -9.85 13.92
C PRO A 46 -9.40 -11.27 13.97
N GLY A 47 -9.98 -12.20 13.20
CA GLY A 47 -9.55 -13.59 13.19
C GLY A 47 -8.04 -13.70 13.00
N MET A 48 -7.34 -14.14 14.05
CA MET A 48 -5.89 -14.34 14.06
C MET A 48 -5.47 -15.61 13.28
N GLU A 49 -6.45 -16.29 12.67
CA GLU A 49 -6.38 -17.68 12.24
C GLU A 49 -5.29 -17.93 11.18
N ASN A 50 -4.84 -16.89 10.46
CA ASN A 50 -3.79 -17.01 9.45
C ASN A 50 -2.83 -15.81 9.41
N MET A 51 -2.46 -15.23 10.56
CA MET A 51 -1.54 -14.08 10.60
C MET A 51 -0.24 -14.31 9.83
N GLY A 52 0.36 -15.50 9.90
CA GLY A 52 1.59 -15.81 9.17
C GLY A 52 1.41 -15.75 7.65
N MET A 53 0.27 -16.25 7.13
CA MET A 53 -0.05 -16.19 5.70
C MET A 53 -0.38 -14.76 5.26
N THR A 54 -1.14 -14.02 6.06
CA THR A 54 -1.46 -12.61 5.78
C THR A 54 -0.20 -11.75 5.74
N TRP A 55 0.71 -11.91 6.71
CA TRP A 55 2.00 -11.22 6.71
C TRP A 55 2.89 -11.63 5.54
N GLY A 56 2.98 -12.93 5.22
CA GLY A 56 3.73 -13.42 4.07
C GLY A 56 3.23 -12.88 2.75
N LEU A 57 1.90 -12.88 2.54
CA LEU A 57 1.26 -12.28 1.36
C LEU A 57 1.44 -10.76 1.31
N THR A 58 1.43 -10.07 2.47
CA THR A 58 1.70 -8.63 2.53
C THR A 58 3.12 -8.33 2.06
N VAL A 59 4.13 -9.06 2.55
CA VAL A 59 5.52 -8.92 2.10
C VAL A 59 5.65 -9.16 0.59
N LEU A 60 5.03 -10.23 0.08
CA LEU A 60 5.03 -10.53 -1.35
C LEU A 60 4.37 -9.42 -2.17
N SER A 61 3.25 -8.89 -1.69
CA SER A 61 2.55 -7.79 -2.35
C SER A 61 3.39 -6.52 -2.36
N SER A 62 4.08 -6.21 -1.26
CA SER A 62 5.03 -5.09 -1.17
C SER A 62 6.20 -5.24 -2.14
N LEU A 63 6.71 -6.46 -2.35
CA LEU A 63 7.75 -6.74 -3.34
C LEU A 63 7.25 -6.47 -4.77
N VAL A 64 6.09 -6.99 -5.12
CA VAL A 64 5.47 -6.76 -6.43
C VAL A 64 5.25 -5.25 -6.65
N GLN A 65 4.71 -4.55 -5.64
CA GLN A 65 4.49 -3.11 -5.70
C GLN A 65 5.78 -2.32 -5.88
N ALA A 66 6.85 -2.66 -5.14
CA ALA A 66 8.15 -2.01 -5.26
C ALA A 66 8.75 -2.18 -6.67
N ILE A 67 8.61 -3.36 -7.28
CA ILE A 67 9.04 -3.62 -8.65
C ILE A 67 8.22 -2.80 -9.64
N SER A 68 6.89 -2.77 -9.50
CA SER A 68 6.02 -1.95 -10.36
C SER A 68 6.39 -0.47 -10.29
N LEU A 69 6.67 0.05 -9.09
CA LEU A 69 7.13 1.43 -8.90
C LEU A 69 8.50 1.68 -9.55
N ALA A 70 9.45 0.75 -9.40
CA ALA A 70 10.76 0.86 -10.03
C ALA A 70 10.64 0.95 -11.57
N ILE A 71 9.73 0.16 -12.17
CA ILE A 71 9.45 0.22 -13.60
C ILE A 71 8.86 1.58 -13.98
N MET A 72 7.84 2.06 -13.25
CA MET A 72 7.20 3.36 -13.54
C MET A 72 8.17 4.55 -13.43
N VAL A 73 9.03 4.56 -12.41
CA VAL A 73 10.06 5.59 -12.22
C VAL A 73 11.07 5.59 -13.38
N ASN A 74 11.49 4.41 -13.84
CA ASN A 74 12.37 4.29 -15.00
C ASN A 74 11.70 4.80 -16.29
N PHE A 75 10.43 4.49 -16.51
CA PHE A 75 9.67 4.98 -17.67
C PHE A 75 9.53 6.50 -17.70
N MET A 76 9.39 7.13 -16.52
CA MET A 76 9.21 8.59 -16.41
C MET A 76 10.53 9.36 -16.34
N GLY A 77 11.68 8.66 -16.36
CA GLY A 77 13.02 9.26 -16.49
C GLY A 77 13.47 10.13 -15.30
N GLY A 78 12.75 10.12 -14.17
CA GLY A 78 13.02 10.97 -13.01
C GLY A 78 13.33 10.17 -11.76
N VAL A 79 14.61 10.05 -11.40
CA VAL A 79 15.09 9.33 -10.20
C VAL A 79 15.21 10.28 -9.00
N ASP A 80 14.13 11.01 -8.70
CA ASP A 80 14.10 12.01 -7.63
C ASP A 80 12.88 11.80 -6.71
N ALA A 81 12.97 12.27 -5.46
CA ALA A 81 11.92 12.12 -4.46
C ALA A 81 10.59 12.78 -4.88
N MET A 82 10.64 13.93 -5.56
CA MET A 82 9.48 14.63 -6.12
C MET A 82 8.85 13.85 -7.27
N SER A 83 9.64 13.23 -8.14
CA SER A 83 9.13 12.33 -9.18
C SER A 83 8.44 11.11 -8.57
N GLY A 84 9.03 10.50 -7.54
CA GLY A 84 8.38 9.43 -6.77
C GLY A 84 7.06 9.86 -6.14
N ALA A 85 7.01 11.05 -5.51
CA ALA A 85 5.79 11.58 -4.90
C ALA A 85 4.69 11.87 -5.94
N ARG A 86 5.04 12.44 -7.10
CA ARG A 86 4.09 12.68 -8.20
C ARG A 86 3.52 11.38 -8.75
N ILE A 87 4.36 10.36 -8.96
CA ILE A 87 3.94 9.04 -9.43
C ILE A 87 3.00 8.39 -8.42
N GLY A 88 3.37 8.41 -7.13
CA GLY A 88 2.54 7.88 -6.05
C GLY A 88 1.17 8.58 -5.98
N PHE A 89 1.15 9.91 -6.10
CA PHE A 89 -0.09 10.68 -6.14
C PHE A 89 -0.97 10.33 -7.34
N MET A 90 -0.37 10.20 -8.54
CA MET A 90 -1.10 9.81 -9.75
C MET A 90 -1.68 8.40 -9.65
N LEU A 91 -0.93 7.45 -9.09
CA LEU A 91 -1.42 6.09 -8.86
C LEU A 91 -2.58 6.07 -7.84
N TRP A 92 -2.46 6.83 -6.75
CA TRP A 92 -3.55 6.97 -5.79
C TRP A 92 -4.80 7.59 -6.44
N ALA A 93 -4.62 8.66 -7.21
CA ALA A 93 -5.71 9.33 -7.92
C ALA A 93 -6.37 8.44 -8.98
N GLY A 94 -5.62 7.54 -9.62
CA GLY A 94 -6.14 6.62 -10.63
C GLY A 94 -6.86 5.39 -10.07
N PHE A 95 -6.38 4.83 -8.96
CA PHE A 95 -6.87 3.54 -8.46
C PHE A 95 -7.71 3.63 -7.18
N ILE A 96 -7.42 4.59 -6.29
CA ILE A 96 -8.02 4.65 -4.95
C ILE A 96 -9.06 5.76 -4.85
N ALA A 97 -8.82 6.93 -5.45
CA ALA A 97 -9.78 8.03 -5.43
C ALA A 97 -11.14 7.66 -6.08
N PRO A 98 -11.19 6.96 -7.24
CA PRO A 98 -12.47 6.63 -7.88
C PRO A 98 -13.40 5.71 -7.06
N PRO A 99 -12.94 4.59 -6.46
CA PRO A 99 -13.82 3.76 -5.65
C PRO A 99 -14.26 4.42 -4.33
N ILE A 100 -13.44 5.31 -3.75
CA ILE A 100 -13.87 6.11 -2.58
C ILE A 100 -15.00 7.06 -3.00
N TRP A 101 -14.90 7.64 -4.18
CA TRP A 101 -15.93 8.54 -4.68
C TRP A 101 -17.23 7.80 -5.00
N SER A 102 -17.17 6.63 -5.64
CA SER A 102 -18.40 5.87 -5.94
C SER A 102 -19.13 5.37 -4.69
N THR A 103 -18.41 4.99 -3.64
CA THR A 103 -19.01 4.47 -2.39
C THR A 103 -19.59 5.54 -1.48
N ASN A 104 -19.13 6.79 -1.58
CA ASN A 104 -19.64 7.90 -0.76
C ASN A 104 -20.73 8.75 -1.46
N PHE A 105 -20.85 8.67 -2.78
CA PHE A 105 -21.77 9.53 -3.56
C PHE A 105 -22.91 8.78 -4.26
N LEU A 106 -22.85 7.45 -4.38
CA LEU A 106 -24.02 6.67 -4.74
C LEU A 106 -24.71 6.23 -3.45
N PRO A 107 -25.98 6.61 -3.20
CA PRO A 107 -26.72 5.98 -2.13
C PRO A 107 -26.75 4.49 -2.47
N VAL A 108 -26.18 3.67 -1.60
CA VAL A 108 -26.39 2.21 -1.65
C VAL A 108 -27.85 1.98 -1.25
N THR A 109 -28.75 2.23 -2.19
CA THR A 109 -30.11 1.70 -2.17
C THR A 109 -30.02 0.28 -2.70
N GLY A 110 -30.11 -0.68 -1.79
CA GLY A 110 -30.13 -2.11 -2.06
C GLY A 110 -29.94 -2.89 -0.79
#